data_AF-A0A6A5E8B5-F1
#
_entry.id   AF-A0A6A5E8B5-F1
#
_cell.length_a   1.000
_cell.length_b   1.000
_cell.length_c   1.000
_cell.angle_alpha   90.00
_cell.angle_beta   90.00
_cell.angle_gamma   90.00
#
_symmetry.space_group_name_H-M   'P 1'
#
loop_
_entity.id
_entity.type
_entity.pdbx_description
1 polymer ?
#
loop_
_entity_poly.entity_id
_entity_poly.type
_entity_poly.pdbx_seq_one_letter_code
_entity_poly.pdbx_strand_id
1 'polypeptide(L)'
;MVGKTGIGKSATGNTILGHNCFKSKFSAKSMTDECSKAYAEVDGQKVAVIDTPGLSDTRWAQDKTHKDIIQCISYSSPGPHVFLVVVRLGRFTEEEKQTVQKIQEMFGQDADKYSMVLFTYGDLLKNTTIEEFMKGSPDLQELVARCNGQYHVFNNDLENRSQVTELLKKIRTIVQKNGGSHYTNEMFQEAERAIEEEKQRILKEKEEQIRKEKEEMEMNLRAEYEERLRNIVEKFRAKREKEENSRVEMERTSELKRSKEIKGDEEQRDNEGTEEGRKEKKGKESKSEEKIKREKEQKEKEINEKKDKELKKEQEKMLEEQQKEQNELDNKKETVARQEGEKKNL
;
A
#
# COMPACT_ATOMS: atom_id res chain seq x y z
N MET A 1 -1.77 -29.74 5.38
CA MET A 1 -0.42 -29.28 5.76
C MET A 1 -0.11 -28.06 4.93
N VAL A 2 0.48 -27.03 5.51
CA VAL A 2 0.74 -25.75 4.84
C VAL A 2 2.19 -25.33 5.04
N GLY A 3 2.76 -24.56 4.11
CA GLY A 3 4.16 -24.16 4.16
C GLY A 3 4.77 -23.93 2.78
N LYS A 4 6.01 -23.43 2.75
CA LYS A 4 6.79 -23.16 1.54
C LYS A 4 7.00 -24.42 0.66
N THR A 5 7.27 -24.24 -0.63
CA THR A 5 7.64 -25.33 -1.55
C THR A 5 8.99 -25.95 -1.16
N GLY A 6 9.12 -27.28 -1.27
CA GLY A 6 10.41 -27.98 -1.12
C GLY A 6 10.87 -28.22 0.33
N ILE A 7 10.06 -27.88 1.33
CA ILE A 7 10.39 -28.06 2.76
C ILE A 7 10.03 -29.45 3.32
N GLY A 8 9.46 -30.33 2.49
CA GLY A 8 9.15 -31.71 2.89
C GLY A 8 7.70 -32.00 3.29
N LYS A 9 6.71 -31.16 2.92
CA LYS A 9 5.28 -31.43 3.23
C LYS A 9 4.79 -32.81 2.77
N SER A 10 5.00 -33.15 1.49
CA SER A 10 4.59 -34.43 0.93
C SER A 10 5.30 -35.63 1.59
N ALA A 11 6.61 -35.48 1.88
CA ALA A 11 7.38 -36.51 2.58
C ALA A 11 6.84 -36.73 4.00
N THR A 12 6.57 -35.65 4.73
CA THR A 12 5.91 -35.70 6.03
C THR A 12 4.55 -36.40 5.96
N GLY A 13 3.73 -36.11 4.95
CA GLY A 13 2.46 -36.80 4.75
C GLY A 13 2.62 -38.30 4.59
N ASN A 14 3.62 -38.74 3.80
CA ASN A 14 3.94 -40.15 3.61
C ASN A 14 4.39 -40.81 4.92
N THR A 15 5.27 -40.15 5.69
CA THR A 15 5.76 -40.66 6.97
C THR A 15 4.64 -40.76 8.00
N ILE A 16 3.72 -39.78 8.08
CA ILE A 16 2.54 -39.84 8.95
C ILE A 16 1.69 -41.07 8.60
N LEU A 17 1.33 -41.22 7.33
CA LEU A 17 0.46 -42.30 6.85
C LEU A 17 1.15 -43.67 6.86
N GLY A 18 2.48 -43.70 6.88
CA GLY A 18 3.28 -44.94 6.90
C GLY A 18 3.45 -45.60 5.52
N HIS A 19 3.02 -44.93 4.44
CA HIS A 19 3.21 -45.38 3.06
C HIS A 19 3.24 -44.20 2.07
N ASN A 20 3.82 -44.42 0.90
CA ASN A 20 4.04 -43.38 -0.11
C ASN A 20 2.76 -43.03 -0.87
N CYS A 21 1.98 -42.07 -0.35
CA CYS A 21 0.75 -41.55 -0.96
C CYS A 21 0.99 -40.36 -1.88
N PHE A 22 1.92 -39.51 -1.49
CA PHE A 22 2.23 -38.24 -2.15
C PHE A 22 3.55 -38.37 -2.89
N LYS A 23 3.63 -37.84 -4.11
CA LYS A 23 4.87 -37.83 -4.89
C LYS A 23 5.88 -36.89 -4.23
N SER A 24 6.88 -37.45 -3.54
CA SER A 24 7.98 -36.68 -2.93
C SER A 24 9.31 -37.05 -3.56
N LYS A 25 9.98 -36.12 -4.22
CA LYS A 25 11.37 -36.26 -4.68
C LYS A 25 12.16 -35.00 -4.35
N PHE A 26 13.42 -35.16 -3.99
CA PHE A 26 14.35 -34.04 -3.90
C PHE A 26 14.59 -33.49 -5.31
N SER A 27 13.93 -32.38 -5.62
CA SER A 27 13.85 -31.80 -6.97
C SER A 27 13.97 -30.28 -6.88
N ALA A 28 14.68 -29.68 -7.82
CA ALA A 28 14.76 -28.23 -7.97
C ALA A 28 13.43 -27.61 -8.48
N LYS A 29 12.50 -28.43 -8.97
CA LYS A 29 11.16 -28.03 -9.40
C LYS A 29 10.10 -28.54 -8.42
N SER A 30 9.09 -27.72 -8.13
CA SER A 30 7.89 -28.18 -7.40
C SER A 30 7.26 -29.36 -8.13
N MET A 31 6.77 -30.33 -7.35
CA MET A 31 6.08 -31.53 -7.85
C MET A 31 4.60 -31.56 -7.49
N THR A 32 4.19 -30.77 -6.50
CA THR A 32 2.80 -30.68 -6.04
C THR A 32 2.21 -29.41 -6.62
N ASP A 33 1.37 -29.59 -7.64
CA ASP A 33 0.70 -28.48 -8.34
C ASP A 33 -0.78 -28.31 -7.91
N GLU A 34 -1.34 -29.32 -7.24
CA GLU A 34 -2.72 -29.36 -6.75
C GLU A 34 -2.80 -30.00 -5.34
N CYS A 35 -3.87 -29.70 -4.60
CA CYS A 35 -4.15 -30.36 -3.33
C CYS A 35 -4.44 -31.85 -3.50
N SER A 36 -3.89 -32.67 -2.61
CA SER A 36 -4.10 -34.12 -2.61
C SER A 36 -4.47 -34.61 -1.22
N LYS A 37 -5.46 -35.52 -1.13
CA LYS A 37 -5.91 -36.12 0.14
C LYS A 37 -5.64 -37.62 0.15
N ALA A 38 -5.06 -38.12 1.23
CA ALA A 38 -4.84 -39.53 1.45
C ALA A 38 -5.23 -39.93 2.88
N TYR A 39 -5.48 -41.22 3.08
CA TYR A 39 -5.97 -41.79 4.34
C TYR A 39 -5.19 -43.04 4.70
N ALA A 40 -4.99 -43.25 6.00
CA ALA A 40 -4.44 -44.49 6.54
C ALA A 40 -5.00 -44.74 7.94
N GLU A 41 -4.92 -45.99 8.40
CA GLU A 41 -5.08 -46.31 9.81
C GLU A 41 -3.70 -46.29 10.48
N VAL A 42 -3.55 -45.45 11.50
CA VAL A 42 -2.30 -45.25 12.23
C VAL A 42 -2.58 -45.38 13.72
N ASP A 43 -1.92 -46.33 14.39
CA ASP A 43 -2.11 -46.62 15.82
C ASP A 43 -3.60 -46.85 16.18
N GLY A 44 -4.35 -47.51 15.29
CA GLY A 44 -5.79 -47.78 15.44
C GLY A 44 -6.70 -46.57 15.19
N GLN A 45 -6.16 -45.44 14.74
CA GLN A 45 -6.90 -44.23 14.42
C GLN A 45 -6.94 -43.99 12.89
N LYS A 46 -8.11 -43.65 12.35
CA LYS A 46 -8.23 -43.20 10.96
C LYS A 46 -7.66 -41.79 10.84
N VAL A 47 -6.61 -41.64 10.05
CA VAL A 47 -5.93 -40.37 9.81
C VAL A 47 -6.10 -39.99 8.34
N ALA A 48 -6.51 -38.75 8.11
CA ALA A 48 -6.53 -38.13 6.78
C ALA A 48 -5.47 -37.03 6.73
N VAL A 49 -4.63 -37.04 5.70
CA VAL A 49 -3.66 -35.99 5.44
C VAL A 49 -4.00 -35.31 4.12
N ILE A 50 -4.03 -33.99 4.13
CA ILE A 50 -4.16 -33.16 2.93
C ILE A 50 -2.82 -32.48 2.70
N ASP A 51 -2.17 -32.81 1.59
CA ASP A 51 -0.96 -32.15 1.11
C ASP A 51 -1.37 -30.99 0.19
N THR A 52 -0.74 -29.84 0.35
CA THR A 52 -1.03 -28.63 -0.43
C THR A 52 0.19 -28.20 -1.24
N PRO A 53 0.00 -27.50 -2.37
CA PRO A 53 1.05 -26.73 -3.01
C PRO A 53 1.70 -25.73 -2.04
N GLY A 54 2.87 -25.19 -2.40
CA GLY A 54 3.54 -24.20 -1.56
C GLY A 54 2.89 -22.82 -1.65
N LEU A 55 2.63 -22.22 -0.49
CA LEU A 55 1.88 -20.95 -0.36
C LEU A 55 2.68 -19.68 -0.75
N SER A 56 3.99 -19.81 -0.96
CA SER A 56 4.91 -18.71 -1.30
C SER A 56 5.67 -18.93 -2.59
N ASP A 57 5.15 -19.77 -3.48
CA ASP A 57 5.70 -19.90 -4.81
C ASP A 57 5.41 -18.62 -5.61
N THR A 58 6.45 -17.81 -5.85
CA THR A 58 6.41 -16.55 -6.63
C THR A 58 5.95 -16.73 -8.08
N ARG A 59 5.76 -17.97 -8.52
CA ARG A 59 5.24 -18.35 -9.83
C ARG A 59 3.72 -18.17 -9.97
N TRP A 60 3.01 -17.97 -8.87
CA TRP A 60 1.55 -17.93 -8.87
C TRP A 60 1.03 -16.67 -8.18
N ALA A 61 0.05 -16.00 -8.82
CA ALA A 61 -0.67 -14.88 -8.24
C ALA A 61 -1.35 -15.30 -6.92
N GLN A 62 -1.66 -14.34 -6.05
CA GLN A 62 -2.42 -14.61 -4.80
C GLN A 62 -3.67 -15.45 -5.04
N ASP A 63 -4.23 -15.37 -6.26
CA ASP A 63 -5.39 -16.15 -6.67
C ASP A 63 -5.23 -17.67 -6.60
N LYS A 64 -4.07 -18.20 -6.96
CA LYS A 64 -3.91 -19.66 -6.98
C LYS A 64 -3.80 -20.19 -5.54
N THR A 65 -3.11 -19.46 -4.68
CA THR A 65 -2.96 -19.80 -3.25
C THR A 65 -4.31 -19.88 -2.54
N HIS A 66 -5.21 -18.93 -2.81
CA HIS A 66 -6.56 -18.95 -2.23
C HIS A 66 -7.41 -20.11 -2.80
N LYS A 67 -7.31 -20.41 -4.10
CA LYS A 67 -8.00 -21.57 -4.72
C LYS A 67 -7.54 -22.91 -4.13
N ASP A 68 -6.24 -23.12 -4.01
CA ASP A 68 -5.68 -24.33 -3.40
C ASP A 68 -6.16 -24.49 -1.95
N ILE A 69 -6.37 -23.38 -1.24
CA ILE A 69 -6.89 -23.39 0.12
C ILE A 69 -8.39 -23.68 0.18
N ILE A 70 -9.20 -23.08 -0.68
CA ILE A 70 -10.63 -23.45 -0.80
C ILE A 70 -10.75 -24.94 -1.09
N GLN A 71 -9.91 -25.46 -1.99
CA GLN A 71 -9.87 -26.88 -2.29
C GLN A 71 -9.45 -27.70 -1.06
N CYS A 72 -8.45 -27.25 -0.30
CA CYS A 72 -8.04 -27.87 0.96
C CYS A 72 -9.17 -27.90 2.00
N ILE A 73 -9.91 -26.80 2.16
CA ILE A 73 -11.05 -26.70 3.10
C ILE A 73 -12.16 -27.65 2.67
N SER A 74 -12.52 -27.64 1.38
CA SER A 74 -13.50 -28.56 0.81
C SER A 74 -13.12 -30.02 1.06
N TYR A 75 -11.86 -30.37 0.82
CA TYR A 75 -11.33 -31.71 1.10
C TYR A 75 -11.31 -32.05 2.59
N SER A 76 -11.26 -31.05 3.46
CA SER A 76 -11.23 -31.24 4.92
C SER A 76 -12.61 -31.35 5.57
N SER A 77 -13.71 -31.19 4.82
CA SER A 77 -15.09 -31.21 5.37
C SER A 77 -15.33 -32.37 6.36
N PRO A 78 -15.90 -32.12 7.56
CA PRO A 78 -16.49 -30.85 8.04
C PRO A 78 -15.47 -29.77 8.47
N GLY A 79 -14.18 -30.11 8.49
CA GLY A 79 -13.08 -29.19 8.74
C GLY A 79 -11.81 -29.89 9.24
N PRO A 80 -10.64 -29.23 9.18
CA PRO A 80 -9.40 -29.82 9.66
C PRO A 80 -9.33 -29.80 11.19
N HIS A 81 -8.86 -30.90 11.77
CA HIS A 81 -8.56 -30.99 13.21
C HIS A 81 -7.29 -30.20 13.60
N VAL A 82 -6.35 -30.10 12.65
CA VAL A 82 -5.10 -29.37 12.85
C VAL A 82 -4.53 -28.88 11.51
N PHE A 83 -4.00 -27.67 11.51
CA PHE A 83 -3.12 -27.15 10.48
C PHE A 83 -1.67 -27.37 10.90
N LEU A 84 -0.95 -28.22 10.17
CA LEU A 84 0.49 -28.38 10.35
C LEU A 84 1.21 -27.33 9.50
N VAL A 85 1.78 -26.33 10.15
CA VAL A 85 2.63 -25.30 9.53
C VAL A 85 4.04 -25.85 9.44
N VAL A 86 4.37 -26.39 8.27
CA VAL A 86 5.64 -27.07 8.05
C VAL A 86 6.74 -26.02 7.84
N VAL A 87 7.85 -26.19 8.55
CA VAL A 87 9.04 -25.34 8.49
C VAL A 87 10.27 -26.22 8.43
N ARG A 88 11.24 -25.90 7.57
CA ARG A 88 12.49 -26.65 7.52
C ARG A 88 13.44 -26.15 8.60
N LEU A 89 14.09 -27.06 9.33
CA LEU A 89 15.19 -26.70 10.21
C LEU A 89 16.37 -26.13 9.42
N GLY A 90 16.91 -25.01 9.89
CA GLY A 90 17.96 -24.26 9.22
C GLY A 90 17.67 -22.75 9.21
N ARG A 91 18.00 -22.08 8.10
CA ARG A 91 17.80 -20.63 8.00
C ARG A 91 16.32 -20.33 7.81
N PHE A 92 15.74 -19.61 8.77
CA PHE A 92 14.40 -19.04 8.62
C PHE A 92 14.47 -17.84 7.68
N THR A 93 13.67 -17.87 6.63
CA THR A 93 13.68 -16.92 5.52
C THR A 93 12.44 -16.04 5.51
N GLU A 94 12.53 -14.87 4.88
CA GLU A 94 11.39 -13.96 4.72
C GLU A 94 10.19 -14.64 4.03
N GLU A 95 10.46 -15.55 3.09
CA GLU A 95 9.40 -16.34 2.43
C GLU A 95 8.65 -17.27 3.41
N GLU A 96 9.33 -17.82 4.40
CA GLU A 96 8.70 -18.65 5.44
C GLU A 96 7.86 -17.77 6.37
N LYS A 97 8.36 -16.57 6.71
CA LYS A 97 7.65 -15.55 7.48
C LYS A 97 6.35 -15.11 6.78
N GLN A 98 6.43 -14.81 5.48
CA GLN A 98 5.27 -14.50 4.65
C GLN A 98 4.28 -15.66 4.54
N THR A 99 4.76 -16.91 4.51
CA THR A 99 3.87 -18.08 4.45
C THR A 99 2.99 -18.17 5.69
N VAL A 100 3.56 -17.91 6.87
CA VAL A 100 2.83 -17.88 8.14
C VAL A 100 1.80 -16.77 8.15
N GLN A 101 2.21 -15.56 7.76
CA GLN A 101 1.32 -14.42 7.72
C GLN A 101 0.12 -14.68 6.81
N LYS A 102 0.35 -15.24 5.62
CA LYS A 102 -0.72 -15.63 4.70
C LYS A 102 -1.69 -16.61 5.35
N ILE A 103 -1.21 -17.63 6.08
CA ILE A 103 -2.10 -18.60 6.74
C ILE A 103 -3.07 -17.88 7.69
N GLN A 104 -2.58 -16.91 8.47
CA GLN A 104 -3.44 -16.12 9.37
C GLN A 104 -4.37 -15.17 8.62
N GLU A 105 -3.87 -14.52 7.57
CA GLU A 105 -4.68 -13.69 6.68
C GLU A 105 -5.78 -14.49 6.00
N MET A 106 -5.64 -15.79 5.80
CA MET A 106 -6.62 -16.60 5.06
C MET A 106 -7.59 -17.36 5.97
N PHE A 107 -7.13 -17.88 7.10
CA PHE A 107 -7.96 -18.69 8.01
C PHE A 107 -8.41 -17.93 9.27
N GLY A 108 -8.01 -16.67 9.41
CA GLY A 108 -8.34 -15.83 10.55
C GLY A 108 -7.59 -16.24 11.82
N GLN A 109 -7.71 -15.41 12.87
CA GLN A 109 -6.99 -15.60 14.13
C GLN A 109 -7.39 -16.91 14.85
N ASP A 110 -8.60 -17.42 14.63
CA ASP A 110 -9.02 -18.67 15.26
C ASP A 110 -8.28 -19.91 14.71
N ALA A 111 -7.68 -19.82 13.53
CA ALA A 111 -6.84 -20.89 12.99
C ALA A 111 -5.63 -21.18 13.87
N ASP A 112 -5.14 -20.19 14.62
CA ASP A 112 -4.03 -20.32 15.57
C ASP A 112 -4.34 -21.37 16.65
N LYS A 113 -5.62 -21.51 17.05
CA LYS A 113 -6.08 -22.51 18.01
C LYS A 113 -5.98 -23.94 17.48
N TYR A 114 -6.03 -24.10 16.16
CA TYR A 114 -5.93 -25.39 15.46
C TYR A 114 -4.59 -25.56 14.76
N SER A 115 -3.58 -24.72 15.04
CA SER A 115 -2.29 -24.77 14.33
C SER A 115 -1.18 -25.35 15.19
N MET A 116 -0.23 -26.02 14.54
CA MET A 116 1.00 -26.50 15.16
C MET A 116 2.15 -26.35 14.16
N VAL A 117 3.30 -25.87 14.63
CA VAL A 117 4.52 -25.82 13.83
C VAL A 117 5.13 -27.22 13.72
N LEU A 118 5.43 -27.67 12.51
CA LEU A 118 6.12 -28.92 12.28
C LEU A 118 7.49 -28.67 11.65
N PHE A 119 8.53 -28.89 12.42
CA PHE A 119 9.92 -28.75 11.99
C PHE A 119 10.38 -30.01 11.26
N THR A 120 10.72 -29.92 9.97
CA THR A 120 11.31 -31.01 9.19
C THR A 120 12.83 -30.97 9.25
N TYR A 121 13.50 -32.05 8.84
CA TYR A 121 14.95 -32.23 8.92
C TYR A 121 15.46 -32.23 10.37
N GLY A 122 14.76 -32.94 11.25
CA GLY A 122 15.10 -33.08 12.66
C GLY A 122 16.52 -33.58 12.94
N ASP A 123 17.13 -34.30 11.99
CA ASP A 123 18.53 -34.73 12.03
C ASP A 123 19.54 -33.56 12.13
N LEU A 124 19.17 -32.37 11.65
CA LEU A 124 20.04 -31.19 11.69
C LEU A 124 20.30 -30.66 13.10
N LEU A 125 19.43 -30.98 14.06
CA LEU A 125 19.59 -30.55 15.45
C LEU A 125 20.77 -31.25 16.15
N LYS A 126 21.15 -32.46 15.74
CA LYS A 126 22.24 -33.25 16.34
C LYS A 126 22.15 -33.28 17.88
N ASN A 127 23.01 -32.53 18.58
CA ASN A 127 23.10 -32.46 20.05
C ASN A 127 22.41 -31.23 20.65
N THR A 128 21.80 -30.39 19.83
CA THR A 128 21.10 -29.16 20.23
C THR A 128 19.61 -29.45 20.32
N THR A 129 18.92 -28.89 21.33
CA THR A 129 17.46 -29.04 21.40
C THR A 129 16.76 -28.05 20.47
N ILE A 130 15.50 -28.33 20.12
CA ILE A 130 14.70 -27.39 19.32
C ILE A 130 14.49 -26.06 20.05
N GLU A 131 14.40 -26.08 21.37
CA GLU A 131 14.26 -24.89 22.21
C GLU A 131 15.53 -24.04 22.18
N GLU A 132 16.71 -24.65 22.20
CA GLU A 132 17.99 -23.95 22.04
C GLU A 132 18.12 -23.33 20.65
N PHE A 133 17.71 -24.06 19.60
CA PHE A 133 17.68 -23.53 18.24
C PHE A 133 16.76 -22.32 18.10
N MET A 134 15.55 -22.37 18.69
CA MET A 134 14.59 -21.27 18.63
C MET A 134 15.06 -20.02 19.41
N LYS A 135 15.91 -20.16 20.44
CA LYS A 135 16.47 -18.99 21.18
C LYS A 135 17.21 -18.01 20.25
N GLY A 136 17.79 -18.49 19.16
CA GLY A 136 18.53 -17.68 18.20
C GLY A 136 17.67 -16.94 17.17
N SER A 137 16.34 -17.13 17.16
CA SER A 137 15.45 -16.51 16.16
C SER A 137 14.15 -16.01 16.80
N PRO A 138 14.04 -14.68 17.04
CA PRO A 138 12.79 -14.08 17.53
C PRO A 138 11.60 -14.39 16.63
N ASP A 139 11.82 -14.42 15.31
CA ASP A 139 10.77 -14.69 14.32
C ASP A 139 10.21 -16.12 14.43
N LEU A 140 11.07 -17.12 14.67
CA LEU A 140 10.61 -18.49 14.90
C LEU A 140 9.86 -18.62 16.23
N GLN A 141 10.29 -17.90 17.27
CA GLN A 141 9.58 -17.87 18.55
C GLN A 141 8.19 -17.25 18.38
N GLU A 142 8.09 -16.17 17.62
CA GLU A 142 6.82 -15.52 17.31
C GLU A 142 5.87 -16.48 16.55
N LEU A 143 6.38 -17.20 15.55
CA LEU A 143 5.62 -18.22 14.83
C LEU A 143 5.07 -19.30 15.78
N VAL A 144 5.93 -19.85 16.63
CA VAL A 144 5.52 -20.89 17.59
C VAL A 144 4.53 -20.32 18.62
N ALA A 145 4.72 -19.08 19.06
CA ALA A 145 3.81 -18.39 19.97
C ALA A 145 2.42 -18.21 19.34
N ARG A 146 2.35 -17.83 18.06
CA ARG A 146 1.10 -17.77 17.28
C ARG A 146 0.42 -19.13 17.19
N CYS A 147 1.17 -20.23 17.12
CA CYS A 147 0.61 -21.59 17.21
C CYS A 147 0.39 -22.07 18.66
N ASN A 148 0.11 -21.16 19.61
CA ASN A 148 -0.11 -21.47 21.03
C ASN A 148 1.00 -22.33 21.68
N GLY A 149 2.26 -22.08 21.28
CA GLY A 149 3.42 -22.82 21.73
C GLY A 149 3.48 -24.27 21.25
N GLN A 150 2.61 -24.67 20.30
CA GLN A 150 2.55 -26.03 19.79
C GLN A 150 3.55 -26.21 18.65
N TYR A 151 4.49 -27.13 18.86
CA TYR A 151 5.40 -27.55 17.80
C TYR A 151 5.77 -29.03 17.92
N HIS A 152 6.30 -29.59 16.84
CA HIS A 152 6.86 -30.93 16.81
C HIS A 152 8.03 -30.98 15.82
N VAL A 153 9.02 -31.82 16.12
CA VAL A 153 10.21 -32.01 15.27
C VAL A 153 10.09 -33.37 14.61
N PHE A 154 10.41 -33.40 13.32
CA PHE A 154 10.12 -34.51 12.45
C PHE A 154 11.33 -34.83 11.57
N ASN A 155 11.67 -36.10 11.47
CA ASN A 155 12.70 -36.58 10.56
C ASN A 155 12.07 -37.62 9.63
N ASN A 156 11.88 -37.21 8.37
CA ASN A 156 11.23 -38.02 7.34
C ASN A 156 12.08 -39.22 6.88
N ASP A 157 13.37 -39.25 7.20
CA ASP A 157 14.30 -40.32 6.81
C ASP A 157 14.38 -41.44 7.88
N LEU A 158 13.78 -41.24 9.06
CA LEU A 158 13.72 -42.27 10.09
C LEU A 158 12.50 -43.18 9.90
N GLU A 159 12.75 -44.49 9.89
CA GLU A 159 11.69 -45.51 9.96
C GLU A 159 11.01 -45.56 11.34
N ASN A 160 11.59 -44.90 12.34
CA ASN A 160 11.02 -44.86 13.69
C ASN A 160 9.65 -44.16 13.70
N ARG A 161 8.62 -44.94 14.03
CA ARG A 161 7.22 -44.50 14.11
C ARG A 161 6.88 -43.75 15.39
N SER A 162 7.76 -43.70 16.40
CA SER A 162 7.51 -43.01 17.67
C SER A 162 7.19 -41.52 17.47
N GLN A 163 7.85 -40.86 16.52
CA GLN A 163 7.56 -39.46 16.15
C GLN A 163 6.11 -39.28 15.69
N VAL A 164 5.55 -40.24 14.95
CA VAL A 164 4.17 -40.19 14.46
C VAL A 164 3.20 -40.35 15.64
N THR A 165 3.45 -41.32 16.51
CA THR A 165 2.64 -41.54 17.72
C THR A 165 2.65 -40.30 18.64
N GLU A 166 3.80 -39.64 18.80
CA GLU A 166 3.94 -38.40 19.57
C GLU A 166 3.20 -37.22 18.92
N LEU A 167 3.33 -37.06 17.59
CA LEU A 167 2.59 -36.06 16.83
C LEU A 167 1.08 -36.22 17.03
N LEU A 168 0.56 -37.44 16.85
CA LEU A 168 -0.88 -37.72 17.02
C LEU A 168 -1.36 -37.50 18.46
N LYS A 169 -0.51 -37.75 19.47
CA LYS A 169 -0.80 -37.37 20.87
C LYS A 169 -0.94 -35.86 21.02
N LYS A 170 -0.01 -35.06 20.49
CA LYS A 170 -0.09 -33.60 20.55
C LYS A 170 -1.31 -33.06 19.80
N ILE A 171 -1.65 -33.62 18.64
CA ILE A 171 -2.85 -33.26 17.89
C ILE A 171 -4.12 -33.52 18.72
N ARG A 172 -4.21 -34.68 19.40
CA ARG A 172 -5.33 -34.95 20.32
C ARG A 172 -5.43 -33.91 21.43
N THR A 173 -4.30 -33.48 22.00
CA THR A 173 -4.28 -32.42 23.01
C THR A 173 -4.80 -31.09 22.44
N ILE A 174 -4.43 -30.72 21.22
CA ILE A 174 -4.97 -29.52 20.54
C ILE A 174 -6.48 -29.63 20.37
N VAL A 175 -6.96 -30.75 19.84
CA VAL A 175 -8.39 -30.98 19.61
C VAL A 175 -9.17 -30.94 20.94
N GLN A 176 -8.65 -31.56 22.00
CA GLN A 176 -9.26 -31.53 23.33
C GLN A 176 -9.31 -30.12 23.93
N LYS A 177 -8.25 -29.32 23.78
CA LYS A 177 -8.24 -27.90 24.20
C LYS A 177 -9.28 -27.07 23.45
N ASN A 178 -9.63 -27.47 22.24
CA ASN A 178 -10.70 -26.88 21.43
C ASN A 178 -12.06 -27.57 21.63
N GLY A 179 -12.29 -28.19 22.78
CA GLY A 179 -13.58 -28.81 23.14
C GLY A 179 -13.93 -30.06 22.33
N GLY A 180 -12.95 -30.70 21.68
CA GLY A 180 -13.19 -31.83 20.78
C GLY A 180 -13.61 -31.42 19.37
N SER A 181 -13.57 -30.12 19.04
CA SER A 181 -14.00 -29.59 17.75
C SER A 181 -12.89 -29.59 16.70
N HIS A 182 -13.25 -29.20 15.48
CA HIS A 182 -12.38 -28.92 14.36
C HIS A 182 -12.57 -27.47 13.90
N TYR A 183 -11.65 -26.96 13.09
CA TYR A 183 -11.83 -25.64 12.46
C TYR A 183 -13.00 -25.72 11.47
N THR A 184 -14.01 -24.84 11.56
CA THR A 184 -15.26 -24.97 10.80
C THR A 184 -15.31 -24.05 9.58
N ASN A 185 -16.23 -24.34 8.66
CA ASN A 185 -16.51 -23.44 7.53
C ASN A 185 -17.09 -22.08 7.99
N GLU A 186 -17.81 -22.03 9.11
CA GLU A 186 -18.31 -20.77 9.68
C GLU A 186 -17.15 -19.87 10.12
N MET A 187 -16.15 -20.45 10.80
CA MET A 187 -14.93 -19.72 11.21
C MET A 187 -14.16 -19.19 10.00
N PHE A 188 -14.12 -19.97 8.91
CA PHE A 188 -13.54 -19.52 7.65
C PHE A 188 -14.32 -18.37 7.02
N GLN A 189 -15.65 -18.44 6.98
CA GLN A 189 -16.49 -17.36 6.44
C GLN A 189 -16.43 -16.08 7.30
N GLU A 190 -16.29 -16.22 8.62
CA GLU A 190 -16.04 -15.09 9.52
C GLU A 190 -14.69 -14.43 9.24
N ALA A 191 -13.64 -15.23 9.01
CA ALA A 191 -12.35 -14.71 8.58
C ALA A 191 -12.45 -13.96 7.24
N GLU A 192 -13.08 -14.56 6.22
CA GLU A 192 -13.29 -13.91 4.91
C GLU A 192 -14.05 -12.56 5.05
N ARG A 193 -15.09 -12.51 5.89
CA ARG A 193 -15.84 -11.27 6.16
C ARG A 193 -14.99 -10.20 6.84
N ALA A 194 -14.25 -10.56 7.90
CA ALA A 194 -13.40 -9.62 8.63
C ALA A 194 -12.32 -9.00 7.74
N ILE A 195 -11.74 -9.80 6.83
CA ILE A 195 -10.74 -9.31 5.86
C ILE A 195 -11.38 -8.31 4.89
N GLU A 196 -12.56 -8.60 4.36
CA GLU A 196 -13.22 -7.70 3.42
C GLU A 196 -13.67 -6.40 4.12
N GLU A 197 -14.17 -6.47 5.35
CA GLU A 197 -14.52 -5.29 6.16
C GLU A 197 -13.30 -4.40 6.42
N GLU A 198 -12.17 -4.99 6.83
CA GLU A 198 -10.92 -4.26 7.06
C GLU A 198 -10.40 -3.62 5.76
N LYS A 199 -10.46 -4.35 4.65
CA LYS A 199 -10.09 -3.84 3.33
C LYS A 199 -10.96 -2.66 2.91
N GLN A 200 -12.27 -2.71 3.15
CA GLN A 200 -13.18 -1.59 2.88
C GLN A 200 -12.88 -0.39 3.79
N ARG A 201 -12.48 -0.63 5.05
CA ARG A 201 -12.04 0.43 5.96
C ARG A 201 -10.78 1.12 5.44
N ILE A 202 -9.75 0.35 5.10
CA ILE A 202 -8.49 0.87 4.53
C ILE A 202 -8.76 1.66 3.25
N LEU A 203 -9.66 1.18 2.39
CA LEU A 203 -10.02 1.88 1.16
C LEU A 203 -10.65 3.25 1.46
N LYS A 204 -11.62 3.31 2.38
CA LYS A 204 -12.24 4.58 2.79
C LYS A 204 -11.25 5.55 3.43
N GLU A 205 -10.36 5.05 4.28
CA GLU A 205 -9.31 5.86 4.91
C GLU A 205 -8.35 6.44 3.86
N LYS A 206 -7.95 5.64 2.86
CA LYS A 206 -7.13 6.10 1.74
C LYS A 206 -7.86 7.13 0.88
N GLU A 207 -9.12 6.91 0.54
CA GLU A 207 -9.93 7.88 -0.20
C GLU A 207 -10.03 9.22 0.54
N GLU A 208 -10.22 9.19 1.86
CA GLU A 208 -10.25 10.39 2.69
C GLU A 208 -8.88 11.08 2.75
N GLN A 209 -7.80 10.31 2.87
CA GLN A 209 -6.42 10.84 2.88
C GLN A 209 -6.11 11.56 1.57
N ILE A 210 -6.41 10.93 0.44
CA ILE A 210 -6.21 11.52 -0.89
C ILE A 210 -7.08 12.78 -1.06
N ARG A 211 -8.31 12.78 -0.54
CA ARG A 211 -9.15 13.99 -0.55
C ARG A 211 -8.52 15.14 0.22
N LYS A 212 -7.99 14.88 1.42
CA LYS A 212 -7.33 15.90 2.25
C LYS A 212 -6.07 16.45 1.57
N GLU A 213 -5.23 15.57 1.02
CA GLU A 213 -4.01 15.97 0.29
C GLU A 213 -4.35 16.83 -0.93
N LYS A 214 -5.42 16.49 -1.64
CA LYS A 214 -5.94 17.31 -2.74
C LYS A 214 -6.40 18.69 -2.28
N GLU A 215 -7.19 18.77 -1.21
CA GLU A 215 -7.68 20.05 -0.67
C GLU A 215 -6.53 20.93 -0.18
N GLU A 216 -5.54 20.36 0.49
CA GLU A 216 -4.34 21.05 0.97
C GLU A 216 -3.49 21.58 -0.19
N MET A 217 -3.25 20.74 -1.21
CA MET A 217 -2.54 21.14 -2.41
C MET A 217 -3.24 22.31 -3.13
N GLU A 218 -4.56 22.24 -3.30
CA GLU A 218 -5.34 23.31 -3.92
C GLU A 218 -5.28 24.61 -3.10
N MET A 219 -5.33 24.52 -1.77
CA MET A 219 -5.22 25.68 -0.88
C MET A 219 -3.84 26.34 -0.97
N ASN A 220 -2.76 25.55 -0.90
CA ASN A 220 -1.38 26.05 -0.99
C ASN A 220 -1.12 26.73 -2.34
N LEU A 221 -1.56 26.11 -3.44
CA LEU A 221 -1.43 26.68 -4.78
C LEU A 221 -2.20 28.01 -4.88
N ARG A 222 -3.45 28.07 -4.37
CA ARG A 222 -4.23 29.31 -4.37
C ARG A 222 -3.53 30.42 -3.59
N ALA A 223 -3.01 30.12 -2.40
CA ALA A 223 -2.31 31.09 -1.56
C ALA A 223 -1.06 31.66 -2.24
N GLU A 224 -0.24 30.82 -2.87
CA GLU A 224 0.97 31.23 -3.61
C GLU A 224 0.62 32.20 -4.74
N TYR A 225 -0.42 31.86 -5.52
CA TYR A 225 -0.87 32.71 -6.64
C TYR A 225 -1.47 34.04 -6.16
N GLU A 226 -2.22 34.05 -5.05
CA GLU A 226 -2.73 35.28 -4.46
C GLU A 226 -1.62 36.19 -3.95
N GLU A 227 -0.59 35.63 -3.31
CA GLU A 227 0.58 36.39 -2.88
C GLU A 227 1.31 37.00 -4.07
N ARG A 228 1.49 36.23 -5.15
CA ARG A 228 2.09 36.71 -6.40
C ARG A 228 1.30 37.88 -7.01
N LEU A 229 -0.03 37.82 -6.99
CA LEU A 229 -0.90 38.91 -7.43
C LEU A 229 -0.76 40.15 -6.53
N ARG A 230 -0.80 39.97 -5.19
CA ARG A 230 -0.60 41.07 -4.23
C ARG A 230 0.72 41.79 -4.49
N ASN A 231 1.82 41.05 -4.63
CA ASN A 231 3.14 41.59 -4.92
C ASN A 231 3.20 42.40 -6.23
N ILE A 232 2.44 42.01 -7.25
CA ILE A 232 2.37 42.74 -8.51
C ILE A 232 1.54 44.02 -8.38
N VAL A 233 0.39 43.94 -7.71
CA VAL A 233 -0.44 45.12 -7.44
C VAL A 233 0.36 46.16 -6.67
N GLU A 234 1.12 45.75 -5.64
CA GLU A 234 1.97 46.65 -4.86
C GLU A 234 3.09 47.27 -5.70
N LYS A 235 3.79 46.47 -6.52
CA LYS A 235 4.84 46.98 -7.45
C LYS A 235 4.28 48.02 -8.41
N PHE A 236 3.08 47.82 -8.95
CA PHE A 236 2.45 48.80 -9.83
C PHE A 236 1.94 50.03 -9.08
N ARG A 237 1.46 49.91 -7.84
CA ARG A 237 1.12 51.07 -6.97
C ARG A 237 2.35 51.93 -6.71
N ALA A 238 3.44 51.32 -6.25
CA ALA A 238 4.70 52.03 -6.00
C ALA A 238 5.27 52.69 -7.26
N LYS A 239 5.13 52.05 -8.43
CA LYS A 239 5.53 52.65 -9.71
C LYS A 239 4.71 53.89 -10.04
N ARG A 240 3.39 53.86 -9.83
CA ARG A 240 2.53 55.04 -10.04
C ARG A 240 2.87 56.18 -9.09
N GLU A 241 3.04 55.89 -7.80
CA GLU A 241 3.40 56.91 -6.80
C GLU A 241 4.75 57.55 -7.13
N LYS A 242 5.73 56.78 -7.60
CA LYS A 242 7.02 57.33 -8.05
C LYS A 242 6.86 58.24 -9.27
N GLU A 243 6.10 57.81 -10.29
CA GLU A 243 5.83 58.63 -11.47
C GLU A 243 5.09 59.93 -11.09
N GLU A 244 4.13 59.87 -10.17
CA GLU A 244 3.39 61.02 -9.68
C GLU A 244 4.28 61.98 -8.88
N ASN A 245 5.09 61.47 -7.94
CA ASN A 245 6.03 62.28 -7.18
C ASN A 245 7.06 62.97 -8.08
N SER A 246 7.62 62.25 -9.06
CA SER A 246 8.53 62.85 -10.04
C SER A 246 7.85 63.91 -10.93
N ARG A 247 6.56 63.74 -11.25
CA ARG A 247 5.78 64.77 -11.97
C ARG A 247 5.60 66.03 -11.14
N VAL A 248 5.17 65.89 -9.89
CA VAL A 248 4.99 67.02 -8.95
C VAL A 248 6.30 67.76 -8.72
N GLU A 249 7.41 67.04 -8.60
CA GLU A 249 8.75 67.62 -8.44
C GLU A 249 9.20 68.38 -9.71
N MET A 250 8.96 67.81 -10.88
CA MET A 250 9.25 68.46 -12.17
C MET A 250 8.39 69.72 -12.37
N GLU A 251 7.12 69.70 -11.95
CA GLU A 251 6.22 70.86 -12.01
C GLU A 251 6.69 71.97 -11.05
N ARG A 252 7.00 71.64 -9.79
CA ARG A 252 7.57 72.59 -8.82
C ARG A 252 8.87 73.23 -9.30
N THR A 253 9.78 72.43 -9.86
CA THR A 253 11.06 72.96 -10.40
C THR A 253 10.86 73.83 -11.62
N SER A 254 9.87 73.52 -12.48
CA SER A 254 9.48 74.35 -13.63
C SER A 254 8.88 75.69 -13.19
N GLU A 255 7.99 75.68 -12.20
CA GLU A 255 7.39 76.89 -11.63
C GLU A 255 8.43 77.78 -10.95
N LEU A 256 9.38 77.20 -10.22
CA LEU A 256 10.51 77.93 -9.63
C LEU A 256 11.39 78.60 -10.69
N LYS A 257 11.64 77.95 -11.83
CA LYS A 257 12.38 78.55 -12.95
C LYS A 257 11.60 79.72 -13.56
N ARG A 258 10.30 79.53 -13.85
CA ARG A 258 9.42 80.60 -14.34
C ARG A 258 9.37 81.79 -13.38
N SER A 259 9.29 81.54 -12.08
CA SER A 259 9.29 82.60 -11.06
C SER A 259 10.60 83.39 -11.00
N LYS A 260 11.74 82.74 -11.31
CA LYS A 260 13.05 83.40 -11.41
C LYS A 260 13.21 84.18 -12.72
N GLU A 261 12.69 83.66 -13.83
CA GLU A 261 12.69 84.31 -15.14
C GLU A 261 11.79 85.56 -15.16
N ILE A 262 10.59 85.49 -14.55
CA ILE A 262 9.68 86.66 -14.40
C ILE A 262 10.28 87.77 -13.52
N LYS A 263 11.21 87.44 -12.61
CA LYS A 263 11.97 88.43 -11.83
C LYS A 263 13.22 88.95 -12.56
N GLY A 264 13.57 88.36 -13.70
CA GLY A 264 14.72 88.72 -14.52
C GLY A 264 14.41 89.71 -15.65
N ASP A 265 13.18 89.69 -16.19
CA ASP A 265 12.80 90.55 -17.32
C ASP A 265 11.59 91.43 -16.97
N GLU A 266 11.88 92.62 -16.43
CA GLU A 266 11.11 93.84 -16.73
C GLU A 266 11.57 94.41 -18.09
N GLU A 267 11.51 93.65 -19.20
CA GLU A 267 11.60 94.27 -20.53
C GLU A 267 11.04 93.39 -21.67
N GLN A 268 10.06 93.99 -22.37
CA GLN A 268 9.50 93.64 -23.69
C GLN A 268 8.47 92.50 -23.84
N ARG A 269 7.56 92.79 -24.76
CA ARG A 269 6.22 92.22 -24.97
C ARG A 269 6.21 91.08 -26.00
N ASP A 270 5.07 90.38 -25.97
CA ASP A 270 4.43 89.55 -27.00
C ASP A 270 5.17 88.28 -27.43
N ASN A 271 4.58 87.10 -27.19
CA ASN A 271 3.81 86.38 -28.21
C ASN A 271 3.21 85.06 -27.67
N GLU A 272 2.22 84.60 -28.42
CA GLU A 272 1.37 83.41 -28.29
C GLU A 272 2.09 82.07 -28.05
N GLY A 273 1.41 81.18 -27.34
CA GLY A 273 1.79 79.78 -27.12
C GLY A 273 1.65 79.41 -25.65
N THR A 274 0.72 78.55 -25.22
CA THR A 274 0.69 77.14 -25.62
C THR A 274 -0.53 76.49 -24.99
N GLU A 275 -1.72 76.76 -25.53
CA GLU A 275 -2.86 75.86 -25.28
C GLU A 275 -2.58 74.48 -25.89
N GLU A 276 -1.82 74.43 -27.00
CA GLU A 276 -1.30 73.22 -27.63
C GLU A 276 -0.33 72.45 -26.73
N GLY A 277 0.63 73.10 -26.07
CA GLY A 277 1.56 72.43 -25.16
C GLY A 277 0.88 71.83 -23.91
N ARG A 278 -0.17 72.49 -23.39
CA ARG A 278 -0.96 71.97 -22.25
C ARG A 278 -1.87 70.79 -22.68
N LYS A 279 -2.41 70.82 -23.91
CA LYS A 279 -3.16 69.70 -24.52
C LYS A 279 -2.23 68.53 -24.87
N GLU A 280 -1.01 68.78 -25.36
CA GLU A 280 0.01 67.76 -25.63
C GLU A 280 0.50 67.07 -24.36
N LYS A 281 0.72 67.83 -23.27
CA LYS A 281 1.17 67.31 -21.97
C LYS A 281 0.09 66.45 -21.32
N LYS A 282 -1.17 66.93 -21.28
CA LYS A 282 -2.34 66.13 -20.83
C LYS A 282 -2.56 64.87 -21.69
N GLY A 283 -2.35 64.96 -23.01
CA GLY A 283 -2.44 63.83 -23.93
C GLY A 283 -1.34 62.78 -23.73
N LYS A 284 -0.11 63.20 -23.39
CA LYS A 284 1.01 62.30 -23.04
C LYS A 284 0.81 61.65 -21.66
N GLU A 285 0.26 62.38 -20.68
CA GLU A 285 -0.07 61.90 -19.33
C GLU A 285 -1.16 60.81 -19.36
N SER A 286 -2.26 61.05 -20.09
CA SER A 286 -3.34 60.08 -20.26
C SER A 286 -2.86 58.78 -20.92
N LYS A 287 -1.97 58.87 -21.93
CA LYS A 287 -1.38 57.69 -22.59
C LYS A 287 -0.44 56.89 -21.68
N SER A 288 0.29 57.55 -20.79
CA SER A 288 1.20 56.91 -19.82
C SER A 288 0.43 56.07 -18.79
N GLU A 289 -0.63 56.64 -18.21
CA GLU A 289 -1.46 55.97 -17.21
C GLU A 289 -2.24 54.80 -17.80
N GLU A 290 -2.75 54.98 -19.03
CA GLU A 290 -3.43 53.93 -19.75
C GLU A 290 -2.48 52.77 -20.10
N LYS A 291 -1.22 53.05 -20.44
CA LYS A 291 -0.19 52.03 -20.67
C LYS A 291 0.10 51.20 -19.41
N ILE A 292 0.24 51.85 -18.25
CA ILE A 292 0.48 51.15 -16.97
C ILE A 292 -0.73 50.30 -16.58
N LYS A 293 -1.95 50.81 -16.80
CA LYS A 293 -3.18 50.06 -16.55
C LYS A 293 -3.26 48.81 -17.41
N ARG A 294 -2.98 48.93 -18.72
CA ARG A 294 -2.97 47.79 -19.65
C ARG A 294 -1.89 46.75 -19.30
N GLU A 295 -0.68 47.18 -18.95
CA GLU A 295 0.40 46.28 -18.50
C GLU A 295 0.03 45.51 -17.22
N LYS A 296 -0.66 46.16 -16.28
CA LYS A 296 -1.14 45.52 -15.04
C LYS A 296 -2.21 44.46 -15.36
N GLU A 297 -3.23 44.82 -16.12
CA GLU A 297 -4.31 43.90 -16.51
C GLU A 297 -3.78 42.70 -17.29
N GLN A 298 -2.78 42.91 -18.16
CA GLN A 298 -2.15 41.83 -18.92
C GLN A 298 -1.38 40.87 -18.00
N LYS A 299 -0.59 41.38 -17.04
CA LYS A 299 0.13 40.52 -16.09
C LYS A 299 -0.79 39.77 -15.12
N GLU A 300 -1.89 40.38 -14.69
CA GLU A 300 -2.91 39.71 -13.87
C GLU A 300 -3.55 38.54 -14.64
N LYS A 301 -3.90 38.76 -15.92
CA LYS A 301 -4.42 37.68 -16.79
C LYS A 301 -3.42 36.55 -16.97
N GLU A 302 -2.15 36.85 -17.28
CA GLU A 302 -1.11 35.84 -17.47
C GLU A 302 -0.90 34.95 -16.23
N ILE A 303 -1.04 35.52 -15.02
CA ILE A 303 -0.88 34.77 -13.77
C ILE A 303 -2.08 33.91 -13.48
N ASN A 304 -3.30 34.42 -13.70
CA ASN A 304 -4.51 33.62 -13.54
C ASN A 304 -4.55 32.47 -14.56
N GLU A 305 -4.14 32.71 -15.81
CA GLU A 305 -4.04 31.64 -16.81
C GLU A 305 -3.00 30.58 -16.44
N LYS A 306 -1.88 30.97 -15.83
CA LYS A 306 -0.87 30.03 -15.31
C LYS A 306 -1.43 29.20 -14.15
N LYS A 307 -2.13 29.84 -13.21
CA LYS A 307 -2.82 29.16 -12.10
C LYS A 307 -3.78 28.10 -12.60
N ASP A 308 -4.63 28.44 -13.58
CA ASP A 308 -5.62 27.52 -14.11
C ASP A 308 -4.99 26.34 -14.86
N LYS A 309 -3.90 26.58 -15.60
CA LYS A 309 -3.15 25.52 -16.28
C LYS A 309 -2.45 24.59 -15.31
N GLU A 310 -1.84 25.13 -14.26
CA GLU A 310 -1.09 24.35 -13.27
C GLU A 310 -2.03 23.55 -12.37
N LEU A 311 -3.17 24.14 -11.97
CA LEU A 311 -4.23 23.45 -11.26
C LEU A 311 -4.79 22.26 -12.07
N LYS A 312 -5.07 22.46 -13.36
CA LYS A 312 -5.52 21.37 -14.24
C LYS A 312 -4.48 20.26 -14.36
N LYS A 313 -3.20 20.62 -14.52
CA LYS A 313 -2.11 19.66 -14.65
C LYS A 313 -1.92 18.82 -13.38
N GLU A 314 -2.00 19.44 -12.20
CA GLU A 314 -1.92 18.69 -10.94
C GLU A 314 -3.17 17.84 -10.67
N GLN A 315 -4.37 18.31 -11.05
CA GLN A 315 -5.58 17.50 -11.00
C GLN A 315 -5.52 16.29 -11.94
N GLU A 316 -4.97 16.44 -13.15
CA GLU A 316 -4.75 15.33 -14.09
C GLU A 316 -3.74 14.32 -13.55
N LYS A 317 -2.61 14.76 -12.97
CA LYS A 317 -1.65 13.85 -12.34
C LYS A 317 -2.25 13.06 -11.18
N MET A 318 -2.99 13.73 -10.29
CA MET A 318 -3.67 13.03 -9.20
C MET A 318 -4.71 12.04 -9.71
N LEU A 319 -5.45 12.38 -10.78
CA LEU A 319 -6.41 11.46 -11.38
C LEU A 319 -5.70 10.24 -12.00
N GLU A 320 -4.56 10.44 -12.65
CA GLU A 320 -3.73 9.34 -13.18
C GLU A 320 -3.16 8.45 -12.06
N GLU A 321 -2.70 9.03 -10.95
CA GLU A 321 -2.24 8.28 -9.78
C GLU A 321 -3.38 7.49 -9.14
N GLN A 322 -4.55 8.13 -8.95
CA GLN A 322 -5.76 7.45 -8.47
C GLN A 322 -6.17 6.32 -9.43
N GLN A 323 -6.14 6.54 -10.74
CA GLN A 323 -6.44 5.48 -11.71
C GLN A 323 -5.43 4.36 -11.67
N LYS A 324 -4.13 4.63 -11.46
CA LYS A 324 -3.13 3.58 -11.29
C LYS A 324 -3.38 2.77 -10.03
N GLU A 325 -3.62 3.42 -8.90
CA GLU A 325 -3.91 2.74 -7.64
C GLU A 325 -5.23 1.96 -7.72
N GLN A 326 -6.27 2.54 -8.31
CA GLN A 326 -7.56 1.91 -8.51
C GLN A 326 -7.45 0.72 -9.47
N ASN A 327 -6.68 0.85 -10.57
CA ASN A 327 -6.42 -0.26 -11.48
C ASN A 327 -5.57 -1.36 -10.83
N GLU A 328 -4.63 -1.02 -9.94
CA GLU A 328 -3.92 -2.03 -9.14
C GLU A 328 -4.86 -2.75 -8.18
N LEU A 329 -5.78 -2.01 -7.55
CA LEU A 329 -6.78 -2.56 -6.65
C LEU A 329 -7.82 -3.40 -7.41
N ASP A 330 -8.29 -2.94 -8.56
CA ASP A 330 -9.28 -3.59 -9.39
C ASP A 330 -8.68 -4.76 -10.16
N ASN A 331 -7.40 -4.71 -10.55
CA ASN A 331 -6.67 -5.90 -10.98
C ASN A 331 -6.60 -6.90 -9.83
N LYS A 332 -6.28 -6.48 -8.59
CA LYS A 332 -6.37 -7.37 -7.42
C LYS A 332 -7.80 -7.90 -7.21
N LYS A 333 -8.86 -7.12 -7.50
CA LYS A 333 -10.27 -7.56 -7.38
C LYS A 333 -10.73 -8.46 -8.51
N GLU A 334 -10.34 -8.25 -9.77
CA GLU A 334 -10.69 -9.13 -10.90
C GLU A 334 -10.01 -10.48 -10.76
N THR A 335 -8.77 -10.44 -10.26
CA THR A 335 -7.99 -11.59 -9.80
C THR A 335 -8.90 -12.34 -8.80
N VAL A 336 -9.36 -11.66 -7.74
CA VAL A 336 -10.27 -12.25 -6.71
C VAL A 336 -11.67 -12.69 -7.20
N ALA A 337 -12.35 -11.90 -8.04
CA ALA A 337 -13.72 -12.14 -8.49
C ALA A 337 -13.80 -13.24 -9.57
N ARG A 338 -12.76 -13.41 -10.41
CA ARG A 338 -12.62 -14.61 -11.25
C ARG A 338 -12.52 -15.88 -10.39
N GLN A 339 -11.99 -15.78 -9.17
CA GLN A 339 -12.01 -16.90 -8.22
C GLN A 339 -13.41 -17.17 -7.65
N GLU A 340 -14.27 -16.17 -7.49
CA GLU A 340 -15.63 -16.33 -6.99
C GLU A 340 -16.64 -16.76 -8.07
N GLY A 341 -16.46 -16.32 -9.32
CA GLY A 341 -17.29 -16.76 -10.45
C GLY A 341 -17.15 -18.26 -10.74
N GLU A 342 -15.95 -18.80 -10.56
CA GLU A 342 -15.71 -20.25 -10.67
C GLU A 342 -16.23 -21.04 -9.46
N LYS A 343 -16.44 -20.40 -8.29
CA LYS A 343 -17.12 -21.01 -7.12
C LYS A 343 -18.63 -21.24 -7.35
N LYS A 344 -19.29 -20.52 -8.27
CA LYS A 344 -20.75 -20.59 -8.48
C LYS A 344 -21.21 -21.56 -9.58
N ASN A 345 -20.29 -22.07 -10.39
CA ASN A 345 -20.57 -23.08 -11.43
C ASN A 345 -20.14 -24.51 -11.02
N LEU A 346 -19.82 -24.70 -9.75
CA LEU A 346 -19.59 -25.97 -9.04
C LEU A 346 -20.57 -26.04 -7.87
#